data_AF-B0RWI9-F1
#
_entry.id   AF-B0RWI9-F1
#
_cell.length_a   1.000
_cell.length_b   1.000
_cell.length_c   1.000
_cell.angle_alpha   90.00
_cell.angle_beta   90.00
_cell.angle_gamma   90.00
#
_symmetry.space_group_name_H-M   'P 1'
#
loop_
_entity.id
_entity.type
_entity.pdbx_description
1 polymer ?
#
loop_
_entity_poly.entity_id
_entity_poly.type
_entity_poly.pdbx_seq_one_letter_code
_entity_poly.pdbx_strand_id
1 'polypeptide(L)'
;MYCLLALAGCHERNGTTSITRATSEGRDVLFSKTLATASELSMHCLASSSGQCHYLVYVEQCAGPAAGAGKAAACARQTLDRFTLAPGRERAVRGVSGQAHTCVGISAPGADCHG
;
A
#
# COMPACT_ATOMS: atom_id res chain seq x y z
N MET A 1 -29.64 -41.14 -11.89
CA MET A 1 -28.43 -41.42 -11.10
C MET A 1 -27.42 -40.30 -11.39
N TYR A 2 -27.00 -39.60 -10.32
CA TYR A 2 -25.96 -38.56 -10.17
C TYR A 2 -25.99 -37.28 -11.02
N CYS A 3 -26.40 -36.17 -10.39
CA CYS A 3 -25.91 -34.83 -10.72
C CYS A 3 -24.56 -34.63 -10.03
N LEU A 4 -23.50 -34.46 -10.83
CA LEU A 4 -22.18 -34.06 -10.36
C LEU A 4 -22.24 -32.60 -9.90
N LEU A 5 -22.09 -32.37 -8.59
CA LEU A 5 -21.85 -31.04 -8.03
C LEU A 5 -20.43 -30.62 -8.40
N ALA A 6 -20.31 -29.74 -9.39
CA ALA A 6 -19.05 -29.07 -9.68
C ALA A 6 -18.76 -28.09 -8.53
N LEU A 7 -17.75 -28.41 -7.71
CA LEU A 7 -17.13 -27.46 -6.78
C LEU A 7 -16.43 -26.37 -7.60
N ALA A 8 -17.15 -25.32 -7.97
CA ALA A 8 -16.55 -24.06 -8.37
C ALA A 8 -15.88 -23.45 -7.13
N GLY A 9 -14.65 -23.88 -6.85
CA GLY A 9 -13.79 -23.19 -5.89
C GLY A 9 -13.46 -21.82 -6.44
N CYS A 10 -14.26 -20.81 -6.11
CA CYS A 10 -13.81 -19.42 -6.19
C CYS A 10 -12.62 -19.29 -5.23
N HIS A 11 -11.41 -19.43 -5.77
CA HIS A 11 -10.22 -19.01 -5.07
C HIS A 11 -10.27 -17.49 -5.00
N GLU A 12 -10.97 -16.97 -3.99
CA GLU A 12 -10.90 -15.57 -3.64
C GLU A 12 -9.43 -15.28 -3.35
N ARG A 13 -8.78 -14.54 -4.26
CA ARG A 13 -7.44 -14.03 -4.01
C ARG A 13 -7.59 -13.10 -2.82
N ASN A 14 -7.15 -13.55 -1.64
CA ASN A 14 -7.22 -12.81 -0.39
C ASN A 14 -6.23 -11.63 -0.38
N GLY A 15 -6.36 -10.71 -1.34
CA GLY A 15 -5.57 -9.49 -1.38
C GLY A 15 -5.47 -8.81 -2.75
N THR A 16 -5.03 -7.57 -2.70
CA THR A 16 -4.77 -6.70 -3.86
C THR A 16 -3.26 -6.49 -3.98
N THR A 17 -2.71 -6.76 -5.17
CA THR A 17 -1.32 -6.41 -5.48
C THR A 17 -1.28 -5.07 -6.21
N SER A 18 -0.46 -4.14 -5.73
CA SER A 18 -0.13 -2.90 -6.43
C SER A 18 1.35 -2.84 -6.76
N ILE A 19 1.67 -2.14 -7.85
CA ILE A 19 3.03 -1.94 -8.33
C ILE A 19 3.27 -0.44 -8.42
N THR A 20 4.31 0.03 -7.75
CA THR A 20 4.78 1.42 -7.87
C THR A 20 6.07 1.42 -8.67
N ARG A 21 6.05 2.14 -9.79
CA ARG A 21 7.22 2.35 -10.66
C ARG A 21 7.39 3.83 -10.90
N ALA A 22 8.60 4.34 -10.73
CA ALA A 22 8.94 5.71 -11.07
C ALA A 22 10.09 5.72 -12.06
N THR A 23 10.02 6.62 -13.04
CA THR A 23 11.05 6.83 -14.06
C THR A 23 11.57 8.26 -13.98
N SER A 24 12.84 8.45 -14.34
CA SER A 24 13.47 9.75 -14.51
C SER A 24 14.40 9.68 -15.72
N GLU A 25 14.33 10.65 -16.61
CA GLU A 25 15.12 10.67 -17.86
C GLU A 25 15.01 9.35 -18.66
N GLY A 26 13.82 8.74 -18.69
CA GLY A 26 13.56 7.48 -19.38
C GLY A 26 14.14 6.22 -18.69
N ARG A 27 14.71 6.33 -17.49
CA ARG A 27 15.24 5.20 -16.71
C ARG A 27 14.37 4.90 -15.50
N ASP A 28 14.14 3.63 -15.21
CA ASP A 28 13.51 3.22 -13.96
C ASP A 28 14.40 3.63 -12.78
N VAL A 29 13.85 4.43 -11.86
CA VAL A 29 14.53 4.85 -10.62
C VAL A 29 13.93 4.20 -9.39
N LEU A 30 12.71 3.66 -9.48
CA LEU A 30 12.05 2.94 -8.40
C LEU A 30 11.17 1.85 -8.97
N PHE A 31 11.22 0.66 -8.36
CA PHE A 31 10.28 -0.42 -8.60
C PHE A 31 9.96 -1.11 -7.27
N SER A 32 8.70 -1.06 -6.88
CA SER A 32 8.18 -1.65 -5.64
C SER A 32 6.91 -2.42 -5.93
N LYS A 33 6.70 -3.50 -5.18
CA LYS A 33 5.46 -4.25 -5.17
C LYS A 33 4.88 -4.24 -3.76
N THR A 34 3.58 -4.00 -3.67
CA THR A 34 2.83 -4.10 -2.40
C THR A 34 1.74 -5.15 -2.57
N LEU A 35 1.58 -6.04 -1.60
CA LEU A 35 0.43 -6.93 -1.47
C LEU A 35 -0.35 -6.54 -0.22
N ALA A 36 -1.58 -6.08 -0.41
CA ALA A 36 -2.50 -5.74 0.66
C ALA A 36 -3.50 -6.88 0.86
N THR A 37 -3.70 -7.28 2.12
CA THR A 37 -4.74 -8.22 2.55
C THR A 37 -5.65 -7.51 3.55
N ALA A 38 -6.61 -8.22 4.15
CA ALA A 38 -7.48 -7.64 5.17
C ALA A 38 -6.74 -7.19 6.45
N SER A 39 -5.57 -7.78 6.74
CA SER A 39 -4.85 -7.59 8.03
C SER A 39 -3.34 -7.40 7.90
N GLU A 40 -2.81 -7.37 6.67
CA GLU A 40 -1.37 -7.28 6.40
C GLU A 40 -1.10 -6.48 5.12
N LEU A 41 -0.05 -5.68 5.14
CA LEU A 41 0.58 -5.06 3.98
C LEU A 41 2.01 -5.62 3.83
N SER A 42 2.30 -6.33 2.74
CA SER A 42 3.65 -6.79 2.40
C SER A 42 4.25 -5.90 1.32
N MET A 43 5.42 -5.31 1.60
CA MET A 43 6.13 -4.39 0.72
C MET A 43 7.45 -5.00 0.28
N HIS A 44 7.66 -5.12 -1.03
CA HIS A 44 8.87 -5.65 -1.65
C HIS A 44 9.56 -4.56 -2.47
N CYS A 45 10.78 -4.18 -2.06
CA CYS A 45 11.63 -3.30 -2.86
C CYS A 45 12.28 -4.14 -3.97
N LEU A 46 11.92 -3.91 -5.22
CA LEU A 46 12.49 -4.63 -6.37
C LEU A 46 13.70 -3.90 -6.93
N ALA A 47 13.65 -2.57 -7.02
CA ALA A 47 14.77 -1.72 -7.43
C ALA A 47 14.62 -0.30 -6.88
N SER A 48 15.75 0.36 -6.59
CA SER A 48 15.80 1.79 -6.28
C SER A 48 17.16 2.36 -6.67
N SER A 49 17.18 3.50 -7.37
CA SER A 49 18.41 4.17 -7.77
C SER A 49 19.20 4.76 -6.60
N SER A 50 18.54 5.02 -5.46
CA SER A 50 19.22 5.44 -4.23
C SER A 50 19.78 4.27 -3.41
N GLY A 51 19.54 3.02 -3.86
CA GLY A 51 19.89 1.81 -3.11
C GLY A 51 18.91 1.46 -1.99
N GLN A 52 17.87 2.26 -1.76
CA GLN A 52 16.82 2.01 -0.76
C GLN A 52 15.44 2.43 -1.28
N CYS A 53 14.42 1.62 -1.02
CA CYS A 53 13.03 2.05 -1.13
C CYS A 53 12.57 2.57 0.23
N HIS A 54 12.14 3.82 0.30
CA HIS A 54 11.64 4.44 1.53
C HIS A 54 10.13 4.32 1.59
N TYR A 55 9.62 3.61 2.59
CA TYR A 55 8.20 3.35 2.76
C TYR A 55 7.59 4.20 3.88
N LEU A 56 6.36 4.64 3.65
CA LEU A 56 5.46 5.22 4.63
C LEU A 56 4.16 4.42 4.60
N VAL A 57 3.76 3.85 5.74
CA VAL A 57 2.47 3.19 5.93
C VAL A 57 1.61 4.09 6.81
N TYR A 58 0.39 4.39 6.38
CA TYR A 58 -0.50 5.30 7.09
C TYR A 58 -1.97 4.95 6.92
N VAL A 59 -2.83 5.52 7.76
CA VAL A 59 -4.29 5.55 7.57
C VAL A 59 -4.76 6.99 7.58
N GLU A 60 -5.82 7.28 6.83
CA GLU A 60 -6.51 8.56 6.90
C GLU A 60 -7.68 8.44 7.88
N GLN A 61 -7.70 9.30 8.89
CA GLN A 61 -8.79 9.42 9.84
C GLN A 61 -9.65 10.62 9.44
N CYS A 62 -10.63 10.36 8.58
CA CYS A 62 -11.59 11.37 8.20
C CYS A 62 -12.69 11.43 9.27
N ALA A 63 -12.87 12.59 9.90
CA ALA A 63 -14.07 12.82 10.69
C ALA A 63 -15.29 12.71 9.75
N GLY A 64 -16.35 12.03 10.21
CA GLY A 64 -17.62 12.04 9.48
C GLY A 64 -18.12 13.48 9.27
N PRO A 65 -18.90 13.75 8.23
CA PRO A 65 -19.44 15.09 8.00
C PRO A 65 -20.21 15.53 9.25
N ALA A 66 -19.77 16.61 9.89
CA ALA A 66 -20.56 17.26 10.93
C ALA A 66 -21.86 17.75 10.29
N ALA A 67 -23.00 17.43 10.90
CA ALA A 67 -24.30 17.86 10.40
C ALA A 67 -24.32 19.39 10.21
N GLY A 68 -24.41 19.84 8.96
CA GLY A 68 -24.45 21.26 8.59
C GLY A 68 -23.15 21.90 8.09
N ALA A 69 -22.03 21.18 8.04
CA ALA A 69 -20.78 21.71 7.47
C ALA A 69 -20.67 21.44 5.96
N GLY A 70 -20.85 22.47 5.13
CA GLY A 70 -20.67 22.41 3.67
C GLY A 70 -19.22 22.27 3.19
N LYS A 71 -18.27 21.89 4.05
CA LYS A 71 -16.86 21.62 3.72
C LYS A 71 -16.56 20.14 3.93
N ALA A 72 -15.85 19.54 2.99
CA ALA A 72 -15.28 18.21 3.18
C ALA A 72 -14.46 18.19 4.48
N ALA A 73 -14.73 17.21 5.34
CA ALA A 73 -13.97 17.06 6.58
C ALA A 73 -12.49 16.88 6.25
N ALA A 74 -11.62 17.60 6.97
CA ALA A 74 -10.18 17.40 6.83
C ALA A 74 -9.83 16.02 7.41
N CYS A 75 -9.26 15.14 6.58
CA CYS A 75 -8.74 13.86 7.05
C CYS A 75 -7.40 14.09 7.75
N ALA A 76 -7.26 13.53 8.94
CA ALA A 76 -5.99 13.51 9.66
C ALA A 76 -5.23 12.23 9.33
N ARG A 77 -4.03 12.36 8.77
CA ARG A 77 -3.17 11.21 8.52
C ARG A 77 -2.51 10.71 9.80
N GLN A 78 -2.71 9.44 10.12
CA GLN A 78 -1.93 8.75 11.16
C GLN A 78 -0.88 7.85 10.50
N THR A 79 0.40 8.12 10.79
CA THR A 79 1.49 7.22 10.39
C THR A 79 1.45 5.96 11.24
N LEU A 80 1.46 4.80 10.59
CA LEU A 80 1.54 3.49 11.23
C LEU A 80 2.98 2.98 11.28
N ASP A 81 3.74 3.18 10.20
CA ASP A 81 5.13 2.73 10.13
C ASP A 81 5.93 3.55 9.11
N ARG A 82 7.25 3.63 9.30
CA ARG A 82 8.22 4.23 8.39
C ARG A 82 9.49 3.39 8.42
N PHE A 83 9.92 2.94 7.24
CA PHE A 83 11.12 2.11 7.14
C PHE A 83 11.72 2.16 5.75
N THR A 84 12.94 1.63 5.62
CA THR A 84 13.62 1.44 4.34
C THR A 84 13.83 -0.03 4.06
N LEU A 85 13.84 -0.40 2.78
CA LEU A 85 14.23 -1.71 2.30
C LEU A 85 15.27 -1.58 1.21
N ALA A 86 16.35 -2.35 1.30
CA ALA A 86 17.26 -2.53 0.17
C ALA A 86 16.57 -3.33 -0.95
N PRO A 87 16.97 -3.16 -2.22
CA PRO A 87 16.49 -3.99 -3.32
C PRO A 87 16.57 -5.50 -3.02
N GLY A 88 15.54 -6.24 -3.40
CA GLY A 88 15.35 -7.66 -3.11
C GLY A 88 14.76 -7.95 -1.74
N ARG A 89 14.68 -6.98 -0.82
CA ARG A 89 14.12 -7.18 0.53
C ARG A 89 12.63 -6.90 0.56
N GLU A 90 11.94 -7.72 1.36
CA GLU A 90 10.52 -7.60 1.64
C GLU A 90 10.30 -7.42 3.15
N ARG A 91 9.26 -6.67 3.52
CA ARG A 91 8.76 -6.57 4.88
C ARG A 91 7.23 -6.57 4.89
N ALA A 92 6.67 -7.41 5.74
CA ALA A 92 5.25 -7.39 6.08
C ALA A 92 5.00 -6.53 7.31
N VAL A 93 3.96 -5.70 7.25
CA VAL A 93 3.40 -4.98 8.39
C VAL A 93 2.03 -5.61 8.68
N ARG A 94 1.93 -6.26 9.84
CA ARG A 94 0.75 -7.03 10.28
C ARG A 94 -0.13 -6.21 11.21
N GLY A 95 -1.37 -6.63 11.36
CA GLY A 95 -2.35 -5.98 12.24
C GLY A 95 -2.78 -4.60 11.73
N VAL A 96 -2.51 -4.31 10.46
CA VAL A 96 -2.96 -3.10 9.79
C VAL A 96 -4.33 -3.35 9.18
N SER A 97 -5.20 -2.35 9.20
CA SER A 97 -6.48 -2.48 8.52
C SER A 97 -6.28 -2.52 7.01
N GLY A 98 -7.20 -3.15 6.28
CA GLY A 98 -7.24 -3.07 4.81
C GLY A 98 -7.47 -1.64 4.27
N GLN A 99 -7.67 -0.64 5.14
CA GLN A 99 -7.74 0.78 4.80
C GLN A 99 -6.38 1.49 4.91
N ALA A 100 -5.32 0.77 5.29
CA ALA A 100 -3.98 1.32 5.33
C ALA A 100 -3.46 1.57 3.91
N HIS A 101 -2.84 2.72 3.73
CA HIS A 101 -2.21 3.17 2.50
C HIS A 101 -0.70 3.05 2.60
N THR A 102 -0.04 2.92 1.45
CA THR A 102 1.42 2.84 1.36
C THR A 102 1.95 3.84 0.36
N CYS A 103 2.95 4.61 0.78
CA CYS A 103 3.77 5.44 -0.09
C CYS A 103 5.18 4.86 -0.18
N VAL A 104 5.79 4.96 -1.36
CA VAL A 104 7.17 4.53 -1.58
C VAL A 104 7.92 5.51 -2.48
N GLY A 105 9.18 5.81 -2.14
CA GLY A 105 10.04 6.72 -2.90
C GLY A 105 11.51 6.33 -2.86
N ILE A 106 12.30 6.96 -3.73
CA ILE A 106 13.78 6.90 -3.67
C ILE A 106 14.35 7.72 -2.50
N SER A 107 13.52 8.54 -1.88
CA SER A 107 13.74 9.30 -0.64
C SER A 107 12.48 9.21 0.22
N ALA A 108 12.57 9.64 1.49
CA ALA A 108 11.45 9.59 2.43
C ALA A 108 10.20 10.32 1.89
N PRO A 109 9.04 9.64 1.75
CA PRO A 109 7.82 10.28 1.27
C PRO A 109 7.34 11.42 2.19
N GLY A 110 6.87 12.50 1.57
CA GLY A 110 6.25 13.64 2.26
C GLY A 110 4.84 13.37 2.75
N ALA A 111 4.26 14.35 3.46
CA ALA A 111 2.88 14.28 3.96
C ALA A 111 1.82 14.43 2.85
N ASP A 112 2.24 14.93 1.69
CA ASP A 112 1.48 15.12 0.45
C ASP A 112 1.43 13.87 -0.42
N CYS A 113 2.14 12.80 -0.05
CA CYS A 113 2.05 11.55 -0.80
C CYS A 113 0.66 10.93 -0.66
N HIS A 114 0.09 10.49 -1.78
CA HIS A 114 -1.19 9.77 -1.84
C HIS A 114 -0.94 8.42 -2.50
N GLY A 115 -1.00 7.35 -1.70
CA GLY A 115 -0.81 5.96 -2.12
C GLY A 115 -2.07 5.30 -2.63
#